data_AF-A0A971U6C9-F1
#
_entry.id   AF-A0A971U6C9-F1
#
_cell.length_a   1.000
_cell.length_b   1.000
_cell.length_c   1.000
_cell.angle_alpha   90.00
_cell.angle_beta   90.00
_cell.angle_gamma   90.00
#
_symmetry.space_group_name_H-M   'P 1'
#
loop_
_entity.id
_entity.type
_entity.pdbx_description
1 polymer ?
#
loop_
_entity_poly.entity_id
_entity_poly.type
_entity_poly.pdbx_seq_one_letter_code
_entity_poly.pdbx_strand_id
1 'polypeptide(L)'
;MDKQLALTPEQLRRATDPALYRFNSTAELEGLTRIIGQDRAVDAIDFGVEIRSKGYNIYAVGPAGSGRTSTVRAFLERRAAERPAPADWCYVYNFDDPRAPKALRLPAGESAALRDMMGEMITHLRAEIPRTFEGQPYEERRRAFVQEMAARQQKLYENLEAYLNERGFALIRSQAGLAIAPMVNGEVMSPEDYQKLDPETKRKFESFRPELQEEFENTMREARDLDRESKTAIEAIQAEIGGFVVDGLLRDLRERFASSPSVLAYLDAVRKDIIANLERFMPQEERPQLPFMPGRGGGEEDALTRYAINVLVEGASRQGAPVIIEDNPTYHNLIGRIEHRTEYGTMVTDFTQVRAGALHRANGGYLVVEAKDLLSNALSYDALKRALRNDEIKIEEMA
;
A
#
# COMPACT_ATOMS: atom_id res chain seq x y z
N MET A 1 61.53 -61.36 18.09
CA MET A 1 60.09 -61.06 18.04
C MET A 1 59.36 -62.15 18.77
N ASP A 2 58.58 -61.81 19.78
CA ASP A 2 57.82 -62.76 20.56
C ASP A 2 56.72 -63.38 19.68
N LYS A 3 56.88 -64.67 19.33
CA LYS A 3 55.94 -65.38 18.44
C LYS A 3 54.52 -65.45 19.04
N GLN A 4 54.38 -65.23 20.35
CA GLN A 4 53.08 -65.22 21.02
C GLN A 4 52.23 -63.97 20.69
N LEU A 5 52.83 -62.91 20.15
CA LEU A 5 52.13 -61.67 19.76
C LEU A 5 52.02 -61.53 18.22
N ALA A 6 52.42 -62.53 17.45
CA ALA A 6 52.35 -62.51 16.00
C ALA A 6 50.90 -62.74 15.52
N LEU A 7 50.34 -61.79 14.78
CA LEU A 7 49.03 -61.91 14.16
C LEU A 7 49.12 -62.70 12.84
N THR A 8 48.15 -63.58 12.59
CA THR A 8 48.01 -64.27 11.29
C THR A 8 47.41 -63.31 10.25
N PRO A 9 47.64 -63.52 8.94
CA PRO A 9 47.06 -62.69 7.88
C PRO A 9 45.53 -62.53 7.99
N GLU A 10 44.83 -63.54 8.48
CA GLU A 10 43.38 -63.54 8.68
C GLU A 10 42.97 -62.66 9.87
N GLN A 11 43.81 -62.56 10.91
CA GLN A 11 43.58 -61.65 12.04
C GLN A 11 43.83 -60.18 11.69
N LEU A 12 44.55 -59.92 10.59
CA LEU A 12 44.80 -58.56 10.09
C LEU A 12 43.62 -57.98 9.30
N ARG A 13 42.61 -58.79 8.95
CA ARG A 13 41.46 -58.33 8.16
C ARG A 13 40.15 -58.84 8.73
N ARG A 14 39.20 -57.93 8.95
CA ARG A 14 37.79 -58.30 9.09
C ARG A 14 37.23 -58.67 7.73
N ALA A 15 36.89 -59.95 7.54
CA ALA A 15 36.19 -60.43 6.36
C ALA A 15 34.68 -60.45 6.64
N THR A 16 33.89 -60.02 5.66
CA THR A 16 32.43 -60.15 5.67
C THR A 16 32.07 -61.14 4.59
N ASP A 17 31.24 -62.14 4.92
CA ASP A 17 30.76 -63.12 3.95
C ASP A 17 29.85 -62.45 2.92
N PRO A 18 30.22 -62.42 1.62
CA PRO A 18 29.40 -61.82 0.58
C PRO A 18 28.04 -62.52 0.42
N ALA A 19 27.93 -63.80 0.80
CA ALA A 19 26.67 -64.55 0.72
C ALA A 19 25.58 -64.02 1.68
N LEU A 20 25.94 -63.14 2.62
CA LEU A 20 24.98 -62.45 3.49
C LEU A 20 24.08 -61.47 2.74
N TYR A 21 24.47 -61.05 1.53
CA TYR A 21 23.76 -60.03 0.75
C TYR A 21 23.00 -60.65 -0.43
N ARG A 22 21.78 -60.15 -0.68
CA ARG A 22 20.89 -60.64 -1.75
C ARG A 22 20.89 -59.74 -3.00
N PHE A 23 21.94 -58.96 -3.21
CA PHE A 23 22.09 -58.01 -4.32
C PHE A 23 23.52 -58.11 -4.89
N ASN A 24 23.69 -57.81 -6.18
CA ASN A 24 25.02 -57.86 -6.81
C ASN A 24 25.78 -56.53 -6.70
N SER A 25 25.06 -55.42 -6.58
CA SER A 25 25.61 -54.08 -6.45
C SER A 25 24.78 -53.22 -5.52
N THR A 26 25.41 -52.32 -4.76
CA THR A 26 24.69 -51.32 -3.95
C THR A 26 23.90 -50.33 -4.80
N ALA A 27 24.13 -50.28 -6.12
CA ALA A 27 23.31 -49.52 -7.05
C ALA A 27 21.88 -50.08 -7.22
N GLU A 28 21.67 -51.36 -6.87
CA GLU A 28 20.36 -52.02 -6.91
C GLU A 28 19.52 -51.73 -5.65
N LEU A 29 20.13 -51.15 -4.62
CA LEU A 29 19.47 -50.88 -3.35
C LEU A 29 18.74 -49.54 -3.41
N GLU A 30 17.52 -49.53 -2.89
CA GLU A 30 16.82 -48.28 -2.61
C GLU A 30 17.57 -47.48 -1.53
N GLY A 31 17.62 -46.16 -1.71
CA GLY A 31 18.21 -45.25 -0.74
C GLY A 31 17.50 -45.37 0.61
N LEU A 32 18.28 -45.37 1.69
CA LEU A 32 17.71 -45.42 3.04
C LEU A 32 16.92 -44.14 3.31
N THR A 33 15.62 -44.28 3.53
CA THR A 33 14.72 -43.18 3.93
C THR A 33 14.83 -42.84 5.42
N ARG A 34 15.51 -43.69 6.19
CA ARG A 34 15.74 -43.51 7.63
C ARG A 34 17.13 -42.93 7.91
N ILE A 35 17.18 -42.08 8.92
CA ILE A 35 18.43 -41.53 9.46
C ILE A 35 19.10 -42.66 10.27
N ILE A 36 20.31 -43.06 9.89
CA ILE A 36 21.00 -44.22 10.48
C ILE A 36 21.79 -43.79 11.72
N GLY A 37 21.59 -44.48 12.85
CA GLY A 37 22.47 -44.38 14.02
C GLY A 37 22.38 -43.06 14.79
N GLN A 38 21.30 -42.31 14.61
CA GLN A 38 21.06 -41.01 15.25
C GLN A 38 19.68 -40.95 15.92
N ASP A 39 19.17 -42.07 16.44
CA ASP A 39 17.81 -42.20 16.99
C ASP A 39 17.51 -41.10 18.02
N ARG A 40 18.43 -40.87 18.97
CA ARG A 40 18.31 -39.78 19.96
C ARG A 40 18.15 -38.39 19.34
N ALA A 41 18.86 -38.11 18.24
CA ALA A 41 18.78 -36.81 17.58
C ALA A 41 17.44 -36.66 16.84
N VAL A 42 16.96 -37.72 16.22
CA VAL A 42 15.63 -37.75 15.56
C VAL A 42 14.53 -37.52 16.59
N ASP A 43 14.56 -38.25 17.71
CA ASP A 43 13.58 -38.11 18.79
C ASP A 43 13.56 -36.68 19.38
N ALA A 44 14.74 -36.07 19.54
CA ALA A 44 14.85 -34.70 20.03
C ALA A 44 14.29 -33.67 19.03
N ILE A 45 14.47 -33.90 17.72
CA ILE A 45 13.88 -33.04 16.70
C ILE A 45 12.36 -33.21 16.67
N ASP A 46 11.86 -34.45 16.73
CA ASP A 46 10.42 -34.73 16.74
C ASP A 46 9.73 -34.05 17.93
N PHE A 47 10.28 -34.26 19.14
CA PHE A 47 9.79 -33.60 20.35
C PHE A 47 9.84 -32.07 20.25
N GLY A 48 10.96 -31.51 19.78
CA GLY A 48 11.13 -30.05 19.71
C GLY A 48 10.21 -29.39 18.67
N VAL A 49 9.91 -30.08 17.56
CA VAL A 49 9.04 -29.60 16.49
C VAL A 49 7.56 -29.62 16.88
N GLU A 50 7.16 -30.52 17.79
CA GLU A 50 5.79 -30.59 18.31
C GLU A 50 5.43 -29.44 19.25
N ILE A 51 6.42 -28.81 19.90
CA ILE A 51 6.19 -27.70 20.82
C ILE A 51 5.87 -26.41 20.05
N ARG A 52 4.62 -25.95 20.14
CA ARG A 52 4.14 -24.71 19.49
C ARG A 52 4.25 -23.45 20.35
N SER A 53 4.93 -23.52 21.50
CA SER A 53 5.08 -22.40 22.42
C SER A 53 6.24 -21.48 22.01
N LYS A 54 6.06 -20.17 22.22
CA LYS A 54 7.13 -19.18 22.01
C LYS A 54 8.37 -19.53 22.83
N GLY A 55 9.55 -19.26 22.26
CA GLY A 55 10.84 -19.47 22.92
C GLY A 55 11.43 -20.88 22.75
N TYR A 56 10.69 -21.82 22.14
CA TYR A 56 11.22 -23.15 21.83
C TYR A 56 11.82 -23.16 20.41
N ASN A 57 13.14 -23.25 20.36
CA ASN A 57 13.92 -23.42 19.12
C ASN A 57 14.92 -24.56 19.33
N ILE A 58 15.28 -25.26 18.25
CA ILE A 58 16.20 -26.40 18.30
C ILE A 58 17.59 -25.97 17.83
N TYR A 59 18.62 -26.35 18.58
CA TYR A 59 20.01 -26.20 18.18
C TYR A 59 20.63 -27.60 17.97
N ALA A 60 21.01 -27.91 16.73
CA ALA A 60 21.61 -29.18 16.36
C ALA A 60 23.15 -29.09 16.35
N VAL A 61 23.81 -29.91 17.17
CA VAL A 61 25.27 -29.94 17.33
C VAL A 61 25.84 -31.32 17.05
N GLY A 62 27.02 -31.40 16.43
CA GLY A 62 27.72 -32.65 16.18
C GLY A 62 29.01 -32.49 15.39
N PRO A 63 29.81 -33.58 15.22
CA PRO A 63 31.09 -33.54 14.53
C PRO A 63 30.97 -33.20 13.03
N ALA A 64 31.94 -32.49 12.45
CA ALA A 64 31.94 -32.22 11.01
C ALA A 64 31.79 -33.50 10.17
N GLY A 65 31.02 -33.44 9.08
CA GLY A 65 30.75 -34.59 8.22
C GLY A 65 29.69 -35.57 8.72
N SER A 66 29.05 -35.33 9.87
CA SER A 66 28.01 -36.23 10.40
C SER A 66 26.63 -36.14 9.70
N GLY A 67 26.53 -35.39 8.59
CA GLY A 67 25.28 -35.26 7.83
C GLY A 67 24.12 -34.52 8.54
N ARG A 68 24.41 -33.63 9.51
CA ARG A 68 23.38 -32.93 10.32
C ARG A 68 22.37 -32.18 9.47
N THR A 69 22.84 -31.31 8.58
CA THR A 69 21.96 -30.46 7.77
C THR A 69 21.05 -31.30 6.87
N SER A 70 21.59 -32.34 6.23
CA SER A 70 20.82 -33.31 5.44
C SER A 70 19.78 -34.06 6.29
N THR A 71 20.17 -34.45 7.50
CA THR A 71 19.31 -35.16 8.47
C THR A 71 18.13 -34.28 8.92
N VAL A 72 18.44 -33.05 9.35
CA VAL A 72 17.44 -32.06 9.80
C VAL A 72 16.51 -31.71 8.65
N ARG A 73 17.06 -31.43 7.46
CA ARG A 73 16.29 -31.13 6.25
C ARG A 73 15.29 -32.24 5.92
N ALA A 74 15.76 -33.48 5.76
CA ALA A 74 14.91 -34.61 5.39
C ALA A 74 13.80 -34.86 6.42
N PHE A 75 14.12 -34.71 7.72
CA PHE A 75 13.12 -34.83 8.78
C PHE A 75 12.05 -33.73 8.70
N LEU A 76 12.49 -32.47 8.58
CA LEU A 76 11.58 -31.32 8.52
C LEU A 76 10.72 -31.32 7.26
N GLU A 77 11.27 -31.68 6.10
CA GLU A 77 10.52 -31.78 4.84
C GLU A 77 9.41 -32.82 4.93
N ARG A 78 9.68 -34.00 5.53
CA ARG A 78 8.66 -35.02 5.77
C ARG A 78 7.54 -34.51 6.69
N ARG A 79 7.88 -33.86 7.80
CA ARG A 79 6.89 -33.29 8.72
C ARG A 79 6.14 -32.10 8.14
N ALA A 80 6.80 -31.30 7.31
CA ALA A 80 6.22 -30.13 6.70
C ALA A 80 5.13 -30.51 5.67
N ALA A 81 5.33 -31.61 4.93
CA ALA A 81 4.35 -32.15 4.00
C ALA A 81 3.01 -32.56 4.65
N GLU A 82 3.03 -32.91 5.94
CA GLU A 82 1.82 -33.28 6.72
C GLU A 82 1.08 -32.06 7.30
N ARG A 83 1.65 -30.86 7.19
CA ARG A 83 1.08 -29.62 7.75
C ARG A 83 0.20 -28.90 6.72
N PRO A 84 -0.76 -28.06 7.14
CA PRO A 84 -1.49 -27.23 6.20
C PRO A 84 -0.54 -26.24 5.51
N ALA A 85 -0.87 -25.87 4.27
CA ALA A 85 -0.19 -24.79 3.57
C ALA A 85 -0.26 -23.48 4.38
N PRO A 86 0.82 -22.68 4.43
CA PRO A 86 0.83 -21.43 5.16
C PRO A 86 -0.10 -20.42 4.49
N ALA A 87 -0.56 -19.44 5.27
CA ALA A 87 -1.25 -18.28 4.75
C ALA A 87 -0.34 -17.48 3.79
N ASP A 88 -0.93 -16.84 2.79
CA ASP A 88 -0.22 -15.89 1.96
C ASP A 88 -0.05 -14.56 2.70
N TRP A 89 1.03 -13.84 2.39
CA TRP A 89 1.31 -12.53 2.96
C TRP A 89 1.63 -11.51 1.88
N CYS A 90 0.95 -10.37 1.95
CA CYS A 90 1.17 -9.23 1.08
C CYS A 90 1.46 -7.98 1.89
N TYR A 91 2.26 -7.06 1.34
CA TYR A 91 2.28 -5.67 1.77
C TYR A 91 1.43 -4.82 0.85
N VAL A 92 0.64 -3.95 1.46
CA VAL A 92 -0.21 -2.98 0.77
C VAL A 92 0.06 -1.58 1.28
N TYR A 93 -0.25 -0.60 0.44
CA TYR A 93 -0.13 0.79 0.82
C TYR A 93 -0.99 1.12 2.04
N ASN A 94 -0.45 1.97 2.91
CA ASN A 94 -1.18 2.48 4.05
C ASN A 94 -1.58 3.94 3.79
N PHE A 95 -2.88 4.14 3.55
CA PHE A 95 -3.44 5.46 3.25
C PHE A 95 -3.37 6.45 4.43
N ASP A 96 -3.22 5.96 5.67
CA ASP A 96 -3.08 6.81 6.87
C ASP A 96 -1.63 7.24 7.09
N ASP A 97 -0.68 6.35 6.84
CA ASP A 97 0.76 6.60 6.93
C ASP A 97 1.51 5.89 5.78
N PRO A 98 1.81 6.60 4.68
CA PRO A 98 2.48 6.05 3.51
C PRO A 98 3.84 5.40 3.77
N ARG A 99 4.51 5.74 4.89
CA ARG A 99 5.83 5.19 5.26
C ARG A 99 5.74 3.86 6.01
N ALA A 100 4.54 3.45 6.40
CA ALA A 100 4.30 2.25 7.18
C ALA A 100 3.32 1.32 6.44
N PRO A 101 3.77 0.55 5.43
CA PRO A 101 2.89 -0.35 4.68
C PRO A 101 2.23 -1.38 5.59
N LYS A 102 0.99 -1.75 5.26
CA LYS A 102 0.19 -2.70 6.05
C LYS A 102 0.39 -4.12 5.52
N ALA A 103 0.50 -5.09 6.43
CA ALA A 103 0.53 -6.51 6.08
C ALA A 103 -0.89 -7.07 5.95
N LEU A 104 -1.19 -7.76 4.85
CA LEU A 104 -2.41 -8.54 4.67
C LEU A 104 -2.10 -10.02 4.72
N ARG A 105 -2.87 -10.74 5.55
CA ARG A 105 -2.86 -12.20 5.61
C ARG A 105 -4.04 -12.74 4.82
N LEU A 106 -3.77 -13.63 3.87
CA LEU A 106 -4.78 -14.26 3.03
C LEU A 106 -4.74 -15.79 3.16
N PRO A 107 -5.82 -16.51 2.82
CA PRO A 107 -5.76 -17.95 2.60
C PRO A 107 -4.66 -18.32 1.60
N ALA A 108 -4.16 -19.55 1.69
CA ALA A 108 -3.10 -20.03 0.79
C ALA A 108 -3.56 -19.97 -0.67
N GLY A 109 -2.79 -19.29 -1.52
CA GLY A 109 -3.06 -19.19 -2.96
C GLY A 109 -3.96 -18.05 -3.41
N GLU A 110 -4.36 -17.17 -2.51
CA GLU A 110 -5.25 -16.06 -2.81
C GLU A 110 -4.53 -14.73 -3.06
N SER A 111 -3.23 -14.63 -2.74
CA SER A 111 -2.46 -13.39 -2.93
C SER A 111 -2.25 -12.98 -4.38
N ALA A 112 -1.97 -13.95 -5.26
CA ALA A 112 -1.79 -13.70 -6.69
C ALA A 112 -3.09 -13.20 -7.31
N ALA A 113 -4.21 -13.83 -6.94
CA ALA A 113 -5.53 -13.40 -7.36
C ALA A 113 -5.87 -11.98 -6.89
N LEU A 114 -5.59 -11.64 -5.62
CA LEU A 114 -5.81 -10.29 -5.12
C LEU A 114 -4.99 -9.27 -5.93
N ARG A 115 -3.71 -9.56 -6.18
CA ARG A 115 -2.82 -8.71 -6.98
C ARG A 115 -3.36 -8.49 -8.39
N ASP A 116 -3.74 -9.57 -9.07
CA ASP A 116 -4.14 -9.54 -10.46
C ASP A 116 -5.49 -8.83 -10.63
N MET A 117 -6.47 -9.16 -9.77
CA MET A 117 -7.79 -8.49 -9.78
C MET A 117 -7.70 -7.01 -9.39
N MET A 118 -6.82 -6.63 -8.46
CA MET A 118 -6.57 -5.23 -8.16
C MET A 118 -5.95 -4.49 -9.36
N GLY A 119 -4.99 -5.10 -10.05
CA GLY A 119 -4.40 -4.53 -11.26
C GLY A 119 -5.41 -4.34 -12.39
N GLU A 120 -6.27 -5.33 -12.61
CA GLU A 120 -7.37 -5.26 -13.59
C GLU A 120 -8.39 -4.17 -13.20
N MET A 121 -8.80 -4.11 -11.94
CA MET A 121 -9.70 -3.08 -11.43
C MET A 121 -9.15 -1.66 -11.68
N ILE A 122 -7.88 -1.42 -11.37
CA ILE A 122 -7.24 -0.12 -11.60
C ILE A 122 -7.18 0.21 -13.10
N THR A 123 -6.90 -0.78 -13.94
CA THR A 123 -6.91 -0.62 -15.40
C THR A 123 -8.30 -0.22 -15.91
N HIS A 124 -9.36 -0.88 -15.41
CA HIS A 124 -10.74 -0.55 -15.76
C HIS A 124 -11.15 0.84 -15.24
N LEU A 125 -10.74 1.21 -14.02
CA LEU A 125 -11.01 2.54 -13.46
C LEU A 125 -10.41 3.66 -14.30
N ARG A 126 -9.19 3.47 -14.84
CA ARG A 126 -8.56 4.46 -15.74
C ARG A 126 -9.35 4.70 -17.02
N ALA A 127 -10.16 3.75 -17.47
CA ALA A 127 -10.98 3.88 -18.67
C ALA A 127 -12.41 4.36 -18.34
N GLU A 128 -13.03 3.78 -17.31
CA GLU A 128 -14.45 4.01 -16.98
C GLU A 128 -14.68 5.33 -16.25
N ILE A 129 -13.74 5.81 -15.42
CA ILE A 129 -13.88 7.10 -14.73
C ILE A 129 -13.96 8.26 -15.74
N PRO A 130 -12.98 8.47 -16.65
CA PRO A 130 -13.07 9.55 -17.64
C PRO A 130 -14.34 9.45 -18.49
N ARG A 131 -14.66 8.24 -18.97
CA ARG A 131 -15.84 8.00 -19.79
C ARG A 131 -17.15 8.38 -19.08
N THR A 132 -17.24 8.11 -17.78
CA THR A 132 -18.41 8.46 -16.98
C THR A 132 -18.55 9.98 -16.82
N PHE A 133 -17.43 10.68 -16.60
CA PHE A 133 -17.40 12.13 -16.47
C PHE A 133 -17.53 12.88 -17.81
N GLU A 134 -17.26 12.24 -18.94
CA GLU A 134 -17.57 12.76 -20.28
C GLU A 134 -19.02 12.44 -20.72
N GLY A 135 -19.73 11.61 -19.97
CA GLY A 135 -21.08 11.18 -20.29
C GLY A 135 -22.14 12.29 -20.14
N GLN A 136 -23.14 12.27 -21.02
CA GLN A 136 -24.28 13.20 -20.98
C GLN A 136 -24.96 13.30 -19.60
N PRO A 137 -25.22 12.21 -18.87
CA PRO A 137 -25.92 12.30 -17.58
C PRO A 137 -25.18 13.13 -16.53
N TYR A 138 -23.84 13.04 -16.48
CA TYR A 138 -23.04 13.85 -15.56
C TYR A 138 -23.02 15.31 -15.99
N GLU A 139 -22.78 15.57 -17.28
CA GLU A 139 -22.74 16.94 -17.84
C GLU A 139 -24.08 17.66 -17.65
N GLU A 140 -25.21 16.98 -17.87
CA GLU A 140 -26.55 17.53 -17.64
C GLU A 140 -26.79 17.86 -16.17
N ARG A 141 -26.47 16.93 -15.25
CA ARG A 141 -26.63 17.16 -13.79
C ARG A 141 -25.73 18.29 -13.30
N ARG A 142 -24.47 18.34 -13.74
CA ARG A 142 -23.53 19.43 -13.41
C ARG A 142 -24.03 20.76 -13.96
N ARG A 143 -24.46 20.80 -15.22
CA ARG A 143 -24.93 22.03 -15.87
C ARG A 143 -26.19 22.57 -15.20
N ALA A 144 -27.15 21.70 -14.89
CA ALA A 144 -28.36 22.09 -14.17
C ALA A 144 -28.04 22.70 -12.80
N PHE A 145 -27.14 22.06 -12.04
CA PHE A 145 -26.70 22.58 -10.74
C PHE A 145 -25.97 23.93 -10.85
N VAL A 146 -25.02 24.07 -11.79
CA VAL A 146 -24.29 25.33 -12.01
C VAL A 146 -25.25 26.46 -12.42
N GLN A 147 -26.24 26.17 -13.26
CA GLN A 147 -27.26 27.15 -13.65
C GLN A 147 -28.13 27.57 -12.47
N GLU A 148 -28.53 26.64 -11.62
CA GLU A 148 -29.30 26.93 -10.41
C GLU A 148 -28.51 27.85 -9.46
N MET A 149 -27.24 27.54 -9.21
CA MET A 149 -26.38 28.35 -8.34
C MET A 149 -26.12 29.73 -8.92
N ALA A 150 -25.87 29.83 -10.23
CA ALA A 150 -25.73 31.11 -10.91
C ALA A 150 -27.00 31.97 -10.83
N ALA A 151 -28.18 31.35 -10.94
CA ALA A 151 -29.46 32.05 -10.79
C ALA A 151 -29.67 32.58 -9.36
N ARG A 152 -29.30 31.81 -8.34
CA ARG A 152 -29.34 32.25 -6.93
C ARG A 152 -28.39 33.41 -6.68
N GLN A 153 -27.16 33.33 -7.19
CA GLN A 153 -26.17 34.39 -7.07
C GLN A 153 -26.60 35.67 -7.78
N GLN A 154 -27.16 35.54 -8.99
CA GLN A 154 -27.71 36.66 -9.74
C GLN A 154 -28.83 37.36 -8.97
N LYS A 155 -29.73 36.59 -8.34
CA LYS A 155 -30.81 37.14 -7.51
C LYS A 155 -30.31 37.91 -6.29
N LEU A 156 -29.22 37.47 -5.65
CA LEU A 156 -28.57 38.23 -4.58
C LEU A 156 -28.11 39.61 -5.06
N TYR A 157 -27.47 39.65 -6.23
CA TYR A 157 -27.00 40.92 -6.79
C TYR A 157 -28.15 41.82 -7.27
N GLU A 158 -29.21 41.26 -7.84
CA GLU A 158 -30.41 42.03 -8.24
C GLU A 158 -31.10 42.66 -7.02
N ASN A 159 -31.21 41.92 -5.91
CA ASN A 159 -31.78 42.45 -4.67
C ASN A 159 -30.92 43.60 -4.11
N LEU A 160 -29.59 43.43 -4.10
CA LEU A 160 -28.65 44.46 -3.66
C LEU A 160 -28.71 45.70 -4.57
N GLU A 161 -28.76 45.50 -5.89
CA GLU A 161 -28.85 46.60 -6.85
C GLU A 161 -30.16 47.38 -6.70
N ALA A 162 -31.29 46.71 -6.49
CA ALA A 162 -32.57 47.35 -6.18
C ALA A 162 -32.48 48.18 -4.88
N TYR A 163 -31.90 47.61 -3.82
CA TYR A 163 -31.72 48.26 -2.53
C TYR A 163 -30.84 49.52 -2.61
N LEU A 164 -29.76 49.46 -3.39
CA LEU A 164 -28.85 50.57 -3.65
C LEU A 164 -29.53 51.67 -4.49
N ASN A 165 -30.24 51.28 -5.56
CA ASN A 165 -30.88 52.21 -6.48
C ASN A 165 -31.97 53.05 -5.80
N GLU A 166 -32.77 52.45 -4.91
CA GLU A 166 -33.78 53.16 -4.10
C GLU A 166 -33.18 54.28 -3.23
N ARG A 167 -31.89 54.15 -2.87
CA ARG A 167 -31.15 55.10 -2.03
C ARG A 167 -30.20 56.00 -2.83
N GLY A 168 -30.23 55.93 -4.16
CA GLY A 168 -29.41 56.77 -5.05
C GLY A 168 -27.97 56.28 -5.20
N PHE A 169 -27.73 54.97 -5.12
CA PHE A 169 -26.43 54.35 -5.35
C PHE A 169 -26.54 53.22 -6.39
N ALA A 170 -25.42 52.89 -7.03
CA ALA A 170 -25.31 51.83 -8.02
C ALA A 170 -24.25 50.81 -7.58
N LEU A 171 -24.44 49.55 -8.01
CA LEU A 171 -23.41 48.52 -7.92
C LEU A 171 -22.56 48.57 -9.20
N ILE A 172 -21.25 48.78 -9.07
CA ILE A 172 -20.31 48.87 -10.20
C ILE A 172 -19.21 47.81 -10.13
N ARG A 173 -18.62 47.48 -11.28
CA ARG A 173 -17.40 46.68 -11.35
C ARG A 173 -16.17 47.60 -11.29
N SER A 174 -15.38 47.45 -10.23
CA SER A 174 -14.08 48.10 -10.04
C SER A 174 -12.94 47.12 -10.33
N GLN A 175 -11.69 47.62 -10.31
CA GLN A 175 -10.49 46.78 -10.44
C GLN A 175 -10.32 45.80 -9.26
N ALA A 176 -10.92 46.09 -8.11
CA ALA A 176 -10.90 45.22 -6.93
C ALA A 176 -12.12 44.29 -6.82
N GLY A 177 -13.00 44.27 -7.83
CA GLY A 177 -14.27 43.54 -7.81
C GLY A 177 -15.47 44.49 -7.74
N LEU A 178 -16.60 44.04 -7.19
CA LEU A 178 -17.80 44.87 -7.06
C LEU A 178 -17.60 46.00 -6.04
N ALA A 179 -18.21 47.16 -6.30
CA ALA A 179 -18.15 48.33 -5.42
C ALA A 179 -19.45 49.16 -5.51
N ILE A 180 -19.71 49.97 -4.49
CA ILE A 180 -20.87 50.89 -4.44
C ILE A 180 -20.44 52.27 -4.91
N ALA A 181 -21.22 52.90 -5.80
CA ALA A 181 -20.98 54.27 -6.26
C ALA A 181 -22.26 55.14 -6.17
N PRO A 182 -22.18 56.43 -5.82
CA PRO A 182 -23.33 57.33 -5.84
C PRO A 182 -23.90 57.51 -7.26
N MET A 183 -25.20 57.73 -7.36
CA MET A 183 -25.92 57.93 -8.61
C MET A 183 -26.78 59.21 -8.55
N VAL A 184 -26.83 59.97 -9.65
CA VAL A 184 -27.75 61.12 -9.83
C VAL A 184 -28.42 61.00 -11.19
N ASN A 185 -29.74 61.20 -11.24
CA ASN A 185 -30.56 61.10 -12.47
C ASN A 185 -30.40 59.79 -13.25
N GLY A 186 -30.08 58.68 -12.58
CA GLY A 186 -29.89 57.38 -13.24
C GLY A 186 -28.46 57.11 -13.72
N GLU A 187 -27.53 58.06 -13.57
CA GLU A 187 -26.14 57.91 -14.01
C GLU A 187 -25.18 57.82 -12.82
N VAL A 188 -24.20 56.90 -12.92
CA VAL A 188 -23.14 56.72 -11.91
C VAL A 188 -22.28 57.98 -11.87
N MET A 189 -22.10 58.53 -10.69
CA MET A 189 -21.36 59.76 -10.49
C MET A 189 -19.85 59.53 -10.48
N SER A 190 -19.12 60.39 -11.18
CA SER A 190 -17.66 60.41 -11.09
C SER A 190 -17.19 60.96 -9.74
N PRO A 191 -15.98 60.59 -9.26
CA PRO A 191 -15.41 61.19 -8.05
C PRO A 191 -15.27 62.72 -8.13
N GLU A 192 -15.03 63.27 -9.32
CA GLU A 192 -14.92 64.72 -9.56
C GLU A 192 -16.27 65.43 -9.43
N ASP A 193 -17.35 64.81 -9.90
CA ASP A 193 -18.70 65.39 -9.82
C ASP A 193 -19.27 65.27 -8.41
N TYR A 194 -18.90 64.22 -7.67
CA TYR A 194 -19.21 64.11 -6.24
C TYR A 194 -18.61 65.26 -5.43
N GLN A 195 -17.41 65.73 -5.78
CA GLN A 195 -16.79 66.86 -5.10
C GLN A 195 -17.49 68.19 -5.36
N LYS A 196 -18.17 68.35 -6.50
CA LYS A 196 -18.91 69.57 -6.88
C LYS A 196 -20.30 69.66 -6.23
N LEU A 197 -20.79 68.59 -5.59
CA LEU A 197 -22.06 68.59 -4.87
C LEU A 197 -22.05 69.57 -3.70
N ASP A 198 -23.23 70.15 -3.43
CA ASP A 198 -23.46 71.00 -2.28
C ASP A 198 -23.35 70.22 -0.95
N PRO A 199 -23.10 70.91 0.18
CA PRO A 199 -22.90 70.26 1.47
C PRO A 199 -24.11 69.47 2.00
N GLU A 200 -25.34 69.84 1.66
CA GLU A 200 -26.54 69.12 2.12
C GLU A 200 -26.68 67.80 1.38
N THR A 201 -26.50 67.80 0.06
CA THR A 201 -26.56 66.58 -0.76
C THR A 201 -25.45 65.60 -0.38
N LYS A 202 -24.23 66.09 -0.11
CA LYS A 202 -23.13 65.23 0.41
C LYS A 202 -23.48 64.58 1.75
N ARG A 203 -24.03 65.35 2.70
CA ARG A 203 -24.45 64.82 4.01
C ARG A 203 -25.50 63.72 3.86
N LYS A 204 -26.42 63.87 2.90
CA LYS A 204 -27.45 62.86 2.61
C LYS A 204 -26.84 61.55 2.08
N PHE A 205 -25.86 61.62 1.16
CA PHE A 205 -25.15 60.41 0.72
C PHE A 205 -24.32 59.78 1.85
N GLU A 206 -23.66 60.59 2.67
CA GLU A 206 -22.89 60.10 3.82
C GLU A 206 -23.76 59.43 4.89
N SER A 207 -25.02 59.85 5.08
CA SER A 207 -25.90 59.22 6.07
C SER A 207 -26.35 57.81 5.70
N PHE A 208 -26.47 57.48 4.40
CA PHE A 208 -26.83 56.13 3.96
C PHE A 208 -25.64 55.17 3.89
N ARG A 209 -24.41 55.72 3.85
CA ARG A 209 -23.19 54.96 3.63
C ARG A 209 -23.01 53.77 4.60
N PRO A 210 -23.23 53.90 5.92
CA PRO A 210 -23.06 52.78 6.85
C PRO A 210 -24.01 51.62 6.58
N GLU A 211 -25.30 51.90 6.37
CA GLU A 211 -26.35 50.91 6.08
C GLU A 211 -26.09 50.21 4.74
N LEU A 212 -25.70 50.96 3.70
CA LEU A 212 -25.39 50.39 2.38
C LEU A 212 -24.12 49.53 2.40
N GLN A 213 -23.11 49.96 3.16
CA GLN A 213 -21.88 49.20 3.32
C GLN A 213 -22.15 47.88 4.04
N GLU A 214 -22.98 47.88 5.08
CA GLU A 214 -23.41 46.68 5.80
C GLU A 214 -24.16 45.71 4.88
N GLU A 215 -25.14 46.19 4.12
CA GLU A 215 -25.91 45.35 3.19
C GLU A 215 -25.04 44.76 2.07
N PHE A 216 -24.10 45.57 1.54
CA PHE A 216 -23.12 45.10 0.56
C PHE A 216 -22.22 44.01 1.15
N GLU A 217 -21.68 44.21 2.35
CA GLU A 217 -20.82 43.23 3.01
C GLU A 217 -21.55 41.92 3.33
N ASN A 218 -22.82 42.01 3.75
CA ASN A 218 -23.68 40.84 3.98
C ASN A 218 -23.93 40.08 2.67
N THR A 219 -24.32 40.78 1.60
CA THR A 219 -24.53 40.17 0.28
C THR A 219 -23.26 39.50 -0.25
N MET A 220 -22.09 40.14 -0.11
CA MET A 220 -20.82 39.56 -0.54
C MET A 220 -20.43 38.33 0.28
N ARG A 221 -20.80 38.29 1.58
CA ARG A 221 -20.61 37.11 2.42
C ARG A 221 -21.50 35.96 1.95
N GLU A 222 -22.79 36.22 1.74
CA GLU A 222 -23.74 35.23 1.23
C GLU A 222 -23.30 34.68 -0.13
N ALA A 223 -22.83 35.54 -1.04
CA ALA A 223 -22.31 35.11 -2.34
C ALA A 223 -21.08 34.18 -2.20
N ARG A 224 -20.16 34.47 -1.28
CA ARG A 224 -18.99 33.62 -1.00
C ARG A 224 -19.38 32.28 -0.37
N ASP A 225 -20.37 32.28 0.51
CA ASP A 225 -20.87 31.05 1.12
C ASP A 225 -21.61 30.19 0.08
N LEU A 226 -22.38 30.81 -0.82
CA LEU A 226 -22.98 30.13 -1.97
C LEU A 226 -21.93 29.53 -2.92
N ASP A 227 -20.82 30.23 -3.19
CA ASP A 227 -19.70 29.70 -3.99
C ASP A 227 -19.06 28.47 -3.32
N ARG A 228 -18.88 28.50 -1.99
CA ARG A 228 -18.35 27.37 -1.22
C ARG A 228 -19.30 26.17 -1.26
N GLU A 229 -20.58 26.40 -0.99
CA GLU A 229 -21.63 25.38 -1.07
C GLU A 229 -21.68 24.76 -2.47
N SER A 230 -21.59 25.58 -3.51
CA SER A 230 -21.57 25.13 -4.91
C SER A 230 -20.39 24.20 -5.17
N LYS A 231 -19.19 24.57 -4.70
CA LYS A 231 -17.99 23.72 -4.84
C LYS A 231 -18.16 22.38 -4.14
N THR A 232 -18.60 22.39 -2.88
CA THR A 232 -18.82 21.16 -2.10
C THR A 232 -19.91 20.28 -2.71
N ALA A 233 -20.98 20.86 -3.25
CA ALA A 233 -22.03 20.12 -3.91
C ALA A 233 -21.57 19.48 -5.22
N ILE A 234 -20.74 20.17 -6.02
CA ILE A 234 -20.12 19.59 -7.22
C ILE A 234 -19.21 18.43 -6.83
N GLU A 235 -18.36 18.60 -5.81
CA GLU A 235 -17.51 17.51 -5.28
C GLU A 235 -18.36 16.32 -4.80
N ALA A 236 -19.50 16.58 -4.16
CA ALA A 236 -20.44 15.53 -3.74
C ALA A 236 -21.08 14.79 -4.92
N ILE A 237 -21.49 15.50 -5.98
CA ILE A 237 -22.02 14.90 -7.22
C ILE A 237 -20.95 14.01 -7.86
N GLN A 238 -19.70 14.49 -7.92
CA GLN A 238 -18.58 13.73 -8.44
C GLN A 238 -18.30 12.48 -7.59
N ALA A 239 -18.31 12.61 -6.27
CA ALA A 239 -18.09 11.50 -5.35
C ALA A 239 -19.20 10.44 -5.42
N GLU A 240 -20.46 10.85 -5.60
CA GLU A 240 -21.61 9.96 -5.79
C GLU A 240 -21.47 9.14 -7.08
N ILE A 241 -21.24 9.82 -8.21
CA ILE A 241 -21.14 9.19 -9.52
C ILE A 241 -19.89 8.33 -9.62
N GLY A 242 -18.73 8.85 -9.21
CA GLY A 242 -17.48 8.10 -9.15
C GLY A 242 -17.58 6.90 -8.21
N GLY A 243 -18.27 7.07 -7.07
CA GLY A 243 -18.54 5.99 -6.13
C GLY A 243 -19.29 4.82 -6.75
N PHE A 244 -20.31 5.08 -7.58
CA PHE A 244 -21.06 4.04 -8.27
C PHE A 244 -20.17 3.20 -9.22
N VAL A 245 -19.29 3.87 -9.97
CA VAL A 245 -18.34 3.19 -10.87
C VAL A 245 -17.35 2.33 -10.07
N VAL A 246 -16.78 2.91 -9.01
CA VAL A 246 -15.82 2.22 -8.12
C VAL A 246 -16.46 1.02 -7.43
N ASP A 247 -17.68 1.16 -6.94
CA ASP A 247 -18.42 0.08 -6.28
C ASP A 247 -18.76 -1.06 -7.23
N GLY A 248 -19.10 -0.73 -8.48
CA GLY A 248 -19.35 -1.71 -9.53
C GLY A 248 -18.14 -2.62 -9.80
N LEU A 249 -16.93 -2.04 -9.81
CA LEU A 249 -15.67 -2.76 -10.03
C LEU A 249 -15.12 -3.44 -8.78
N LEU A 250 -15.42 -2.92 -7.58
CA LEU A 250 -15.02 -3.54 -6.32
C LEU A 250 -15.88 -4.75 -5.93
N ARG A 251 -17.08 -4.90 -6.48
CA ARG A 251 -18.02 -5.96 -6.13
C ARG A 251 -17.38 -7.34 -6.22
N ASP A 252 -16.78 -7.68 -7.36
CA ASP A 252 -16.22 -9.01 -7.60
C ASP A 252 -15.04 -9.32 -6.66
N LEU A 253 -14.23 -8.30 -6.35
CA LEU A 253 -13.19 -8.38 -5.32
C LEU A 253 -13.78 -8.65 -3.92
N ARG A 254 -14.83 -7.93 -3.52
CA ARG A 254 -15.48 -8.11 -2.22
C ARG A 254 -16.13 -9.48 -2.09
N GLU A 255 -16.76 -9.97 -3.14
CA GLU A 255 -17.39 -11.30 -3.17
C GLU A 255 -16.32 -12.39 -3.04
N ARG A 256 -15.23 -12.31 -3.81
CA ARG A 256 -14.13 -13.29 -3.73
C ARG A 256 -13.46 -13.31 -2.36
N PHE A 257 -13.22 -12.14 -1.77
CA PHE A 257 -12.49 -12.01 -0.51
C PHE A 257 -13.40 -11.83 0.71
N ALA A 258 -14.68 -12.22 0.63
CA ALA A 258 -15.67 -12.05 1.69
C ALA A 258 -15.27 -12.69 3.04
N SER A 259 -14.46 -13.75 2.99
CA SER A 259 -13.96 -14.46 4.17
C SER A 259 -12.74 -13.81 4.83
N SER A 260 -12.21 -12.71 4.27
CA SER A 260 -10.97 -12.06 4.70
C SER A 260 -11.23 -10.61 5.16
N PRO A 261 -11.58 -10.38 6.44
CA PRO A 261 -11.95 -9.05 6.95
C PRO A 261 -10.87 -7.97 6.75
N SER A 262 -9.59 -8.34 6.86
CA SER A 262 -8.48 -7.40 6.63
C SER A 262 -8.39 -6.93 5.18
N VAL A 263 -8.76 -7.79 4.23
CA VAL A 263 -8.81 -7.44 2.80
C VAL A 263 -10.00 -6.52 2.55
N LEU A 264 -11.17 -6.83 3.10
CA LEU A 264 -12.35 -5.97 2.97
C LEU A 264 -12.10 -4.56 3.53
N ALA A 265 -11.47 -4.45 4.71
CA ALA A 265 -11.08 -3.16 5.28
C ALA A 265 -10.08 -2.40 4.40
N TYR A 266 -9.16 -3.09 3.74
CA TYR A 266 -8.27 -2.47 2.76
C TYR A 266 -9.02 -2.00 1.52
N LEU A 267 -9.96 -2.79 0.98
CA LEU A 267 -10.81 -2.39 -0.15
C LEU A 267 -11.70 -1.17 0.18
N ASP A 268 -12.17 -1.05 1.42
CA ASP A 268 -12.87 0.15 1.90
C ASP A 268 -11.96 1.38 1.89
N ALA A 269 -10.71 1.23 2.33
CA ALA A 269 -9.72 2.30 2.29
C ALA A 269 -9.35 2.71 0.85
N VAL A 270 -9.18 1.73 -0.05
CA VAL A 270 -8.97 1.94 -1.49
C VAL A 270 -10.15 2.71 -2.09
N ARG A 271 -11.39 2.28 -1.83
CA ARG A 271 -12.59 2.98 -2.28
C ARG A 271 -12.59 4.45 -1.86
N LYS A 272 -12.30 4.70 -0.58
CA LYS A 272 -12.27 6.05 -0.01
C LYS A 272 -11.19 6.91 -0.69
N ASP A 273 -9.98 6.39 -0.88
CA ASP A 273 -8.90 7.15 -1.55
C ASP A 273 -9.23 7.44 -3.01
N ILE A 274 -9.78 6.48 -3.75
CA ILE A 274 -10.16 6.68 -5.16
C ILE A 274 -11.23 7.78 -5.27
N ILE A 275 -12.30 7.72 -4.47
CA ILE A 275 -13.38 8.73 -4.51
C ILE A 275 -12.86 10.11 -4.11
N ALA A 276 -11.96 10.18 -3.13
CA ALA A 276 -11.38 11.45 -2.68
C ALA A 276 -10.36 12.04 -3.68
N ASN A 277 -9.89 11.25 -4.66
CA ASN A 277 -8.86 11.65 -5.61
C ASN A 277 -9.19 11.19 -7.04
N LEU A 278 -10.45 11.35 -7.46
CA LEU A 278 -10.93 10.94 -8.79
C LEU A 278 -10.15 11.63 -9.91
N GLU A 279 -9.61 12.83 -9.66
CA GLU A 279 -8.80 13.57 -10.62
C GLU A 279 -7.53 12.82 -11.05
N ARG A 280 -7.04 11.86 -10.25
CA ARG A 280 -5.87 11.04 -10.61
C ARG A 280 -6.14 10.07 -11.76
N PHE A 281 -7.41 9.78 -12.03
CA PHE A 281 -7.82 8.88 -13.12
C PHE A 281 -8.23 9.64 -14.38
N MET A 282 -8.34 10.97 -14.31
CA MET A 282 -8.66 11.81 -15.46
C MET A 282 -7.43 11.97 -16.36
N PRO A 283 -7.60 12.07 -17.70
CA PRO A 283 -6.49 12.37 -18.59
C PRO A 283 -5.86 13.71 -18.20
N GLN A 284 -4.56 13.74 -17.91
CA GLN A 284 -3.87 15.02 -17.79
C GLN A 284 -3.65 15.59 -19.19
N GLU A 285 -4.00 16.86 -19.39
CA GLU A 285 -3.54 17.58 -20.59
C GLU A 285 -2.01 17.47 -20.63
N GLU A 286 -1.45 17.02 -21.76
CA GLU A 286 -0.01 17.01 -22.02
C GLU A 286 0.52 18.43 -21.82
N ARG A 287 1.00 18.74 -20.62
CA ARG A 287 1.64 20.02 -20.36
C ARG A 287 2.93 20.04 -21.17
N PRO A 288 3.16 21.03 -22.04
CA PRO A 288 4.38 21.10 -22.82
C PRO A 288 5.58 21.04 -21.88
N GLN A 289 6.41 20.02 -22.06
CA GLN A 289 7.61 19.81 -21.26
C GLN A 289 8.54 21.02 -21.46
N LEU A 290 8.67 21.87 -20.44
CA LEU A 290 9.65 22.94 -20.45
C LEU A 290 11.05 22.31 -20.37
N PRO A 291 11.97 22.59 -21.32
CA PRO A 291 13.24 21.84 -21.47
C PRO A 291 14.24 21.91 -20.30
N PHE A 292 13.94 22.66 -19.24
CA PHE A 292 14.85 22.93 -18.12
C PHE A 292 14.26 22.72 -16.72
N MET A 293 13.05 22.16 -16.62
CA MET A 293 12.57 21.59 -15.36
C MET A 293 12.74 20.08 -15.43
N PRO A 294 13.34 19.42 -14.42
CA PRO A 294 13.20 17.98 -14.26
C PRO A 294 11.69 17.71 -14.23
N GLY A 295 11.20 17.12 -15.31
CA GLY A 295 9.78 16.91 -15.49
C GLY A 295 9.26 16.10 -14.31
N ARG A 296 8.09 16.50 -13.79
CA ARG A 296 7.20 15.64 -12.98
C ARG A 296 6.65 14.47 -13.84
N GLY A 297 7.51 13.86 -14.66
CA GLY A 297 7.18 12.78 -15.59
C GLY A 297 7.19 11.39 -14.95
N GLY A 298 7.56 11.30 -13.66
CA GLY A 298 7.40 10.07 -12.87
C GLY A 298 6.05 9.94 -12.15
N GLY A 299 5.13 10.90 -12.32
CA GLY A 299 3.99 11.07 -11.40
C GLY A 299 2.79 10.14 -11.61
N GLU A 300 2.52 9.63 -12.82
CA GLU A 300 1.27 8.90 -13.10
C GLU A 300 1.35 7.41 -12.73
N GLU A 301 2.42 6.71 -13.11
CA GLU A 301 2.65 5.32 -12.69
C GLU A 301 2.90 5.23 -11.18
N ASP A 302 3.57 6.23 -10.59
CA ASP A 302 3.81 6.31 -9.14
C ASP A 302 2.52 6.62 -8.35
N ALA A 303 1.61 7.42 -8.90
CA ALA A 303 0.35 7.77 -8.23
C ALA A 303 -0.57 6.56 -8.04
N LEU A 304 -0.66 5.66 -9.03
CA LEU A 304 -1.51 4.46 -8.97
C LEU A 304 -0.81 3.26 -8.31
N THR A 305 0.52 3.30 -8.15
CA THR A 305 1.30 2.27 -7.42
C THR A 305 0.79 2.08 -6.00
N ARG A 306 0.16 3.09 -5.37
CA ARG A 306 -0.50 2.97 -4.05
C ARG A 306 -1.63 1.92 -3.98
N TYR A 307 -2.16 1.49 -5.13
CA TYR A 307 -3.20 0.45 -5.20
C TYR A 307 -2.63 -0.93 -5.54
N ALA A 308 -1.32 -1.03 -5.77
CA ALA A 308 -0.66 -2.29 -6.04
C ALA A 308 -0.64 -3.20 -4.81
N ILE A 309 -0.49 -4.50 -5.06
CA ILE A 309 -0.34 -5.52 -4.02
C ILE A 309 1.07 -6.09 -4.14
N ASN A 310 1.91 -5.84 -3.14
CA ASN A 310 3.22 -6.48 -3.07
C ASN A 310 3.07 -7.86 -2.44
N VAL A 311 3.16 -8.92 -3.24
CA VAL A 311 3.08 -10.32 -2.75
C VAL A 311 4.46 -10.73 -2.23
N LEU A 312 4.57 -11.00 -0.93
CA LEU A 312 5.84 -11.34 -0.28
C LEU A 312 6.04 -12.86 -0.21
N VAL A 313 4.98 -13.58 0.15
CA VAL A 313 5.00 -15.03 0.35
C VAL A 313 3.70 -15.63 -0.17
N GLU A 314 3.84 -16.57 -1.09
CA GLU A 314 2.73 -17.34 -1.65
C GLU A 314 2.79 -18.79 -1.13
N GLY A 315 1.68 -19.27 -0.59
CA GLY A 315 1.48 -20.62 -0.07
C GLY A 315 0.96 -21.62 -1.11
N ALA A 316 0.31 -21.17 -2.19
CA ALA A 316 -0.31 -22.04 -3.22
C ALA A 316 0.66 -23.05 -3.87
N SER A 317 1.93 -22.69 -4.01
CA SER A 317 2.94 -23.56 -4.63
C SER A 317 3.41 -24.68 -3.70
N ARG A 318 2.91 -24.77 -2.47
CA ARG A 318 3.43 -25.66 -1.42
C ARG A 318 2.37 -26.66 -0.96
N GLN A 319 2.64 -27.95 -1.20
CA GLN A 319 2.00 -29.03 -0.45
C GLN A 319 2.66 -29.09 0.93
N GLY A 320 2.20 -28.25 1.85
CA GLY A 320 2.63 -28.25 3.24
C GLY A 320 3.33 -26.99 3.73
N ALA A 321 3.84 -27.05 4.96
CA ALA A 321 4.58 -25.96 5.56
C ALA A 321 5.94 -25.72 4.85
N PRO A 322 6.49 -24.50 4.86
CA PRO A 322 7.80 -24.25 4.26
C PRO A 322 8.94 -24.78 5.11
N VAL A 323 9.99 -25.30 4.46
CA VAL A 323 11.30 -25.55 5.06
C VAL A 323 12.32 -24.68 4.34
N ILE A 324 12.73 -23.59 4.98
CA ILE A 324 13.72 -22.65 4.42
C ILE A 324 15.05 -22.91 5.09
N ILE A 325 16.08 -23.14 4.27
CA ILE A 325 17.46 -23.23 4.75
C ILE A 325 18.18 -21.97 4.28
N GLU A 326 18.71 -21.20 5.23
CA GLU A 326 19.49 -20.01 4.97
C GLU A 326 20.97 -20.28 5.28
N ASP A 327 21.71 -20.63 4.24
CA ASP A 327 23.15 -20.94 4.33
C ASP A 327 24.00 -19.68 4.49
N ASN A 328 23.50 -18.50 4.12
CA ASN A 328 24.20 -17.23 4.27
C ASN A 328 23.33 -16.21 5.04
N PRO A 329 23.23 -16.34 6.38
CA PRO A 329 22.31 -15.59 7.23
C PRO A 329 22.76 -14.13 7.46
N THR A 330 22.93 -13.38 6.38
CA THR A 330 23.08 -11.92 6.41
C THR A 330 21.76 -11.27 6.85
N TYR A 331 21.86 -10.04 7.34
CA TYR A 331 20.69 -9.30 7.82
C TYR A 331 19.60 -9.21 6.75
N HIS A 332 19.98 -8.83 5.52
CA HIS A 332 19.05 -8.73 4.39
C HIS A 332 18.45 -10.07 3.98
N ASN A 333 19.23 -11.16 4.03
CA ASN A 333 18.71 -12.48 3.69
C ASN A 333 17.72 -12.99 4.73
N LEU A 334 17.94 -12.73 6.03
CA LEU A 334 17.05 -13.17 7.10
C LEU A 334 15.78 -12.31 7.21
N ILE A 335 15.97 -10.99 7.33
CA ILE A 335 14.92 -10.03 7.65
C ILE A 335 14.20 -9.59 6.39
N GLY A 336 14.92 -9.34 5.31
CA GLY A 336 14.42 -8.72 4.09
C GLY A 336 15.16 -7.43 3.78
N ARG A 337 14.81 -6.81 2.65
CA ARG A 337 15.43 -5.55 2.22
C ARG A 337 14.43 -4.66 1.52
N ILE A 338 14.71 -3.36 1.52
CA ILE A 338 14.02 -2.36 0.72
C ILE A 338 14.93 -2.04 -0.46
N GLU A 339 14.46 -2.33 -1.67
CA GLU A 339 15.17 -1.96 -2.89
C GLU A 339 14.91 -0.49 -3.23
N HIS A 340 15.81 0.08 -4.03
CA HIS A 340 15.70 1.44 -4.53
C HIS A 340 15.85 1.42 -6.05
N ARG A 341 15.11 2.30 -6.72
CA ARG A 341 15.29 2.58 -8.15
C ARG A 341 15.80 4.01 -8.34
N THR A 342 16.62 4.22 -9.37
CA THR A 342 17.12 5.54 -9.72
C THR A 342 16.14 6.20 -10.69
N GLU A 343 15.50 7.28 -10.26
CA GLU A 343 14.66 8.13 -11.10
C GLU A 343 15.26 9.53 -11.15
N TYR A 344 15.54 10.02 -12.36
CA TYR A 344 16.12 11.35 -12.60
C TYR A 344 17.35 11.67 -11.72
N GLY A 345 18.21 10.67 -11.48
CA GLY A 345 19.41 10.81 -10.65
C GLY A 345 19.17 10.81 -9.13
N THR A 346 17.93 10.59 -8.68
CA THR A 346 17.57 10.42 -7.26
C THR A 346 17.16 8.98 -6.99
N MET A 347 17.55 8.43 -5.84
CA MET A 347 17.06 7.13 -5.40
C MET A 347 15.66 7.27 -4.81
N VAL A 348 14.70 6.52 -5.32
CA VAL A 348 13.32 6.47 -4.83
C VAL A 348 12.94 5.03 -4.47
N THR A 349 12.08 4.88 -3.48
CA THR A 349 11.55 3.59 -3.04
C THR A 349 10.07 3.71 -2.69
N ASP A 350 9.39 2.58 -2.69
CA ASP A 350 7.99 2.44 -2.33
C ASP A 350 7.74 1.03 -1.76
N PHE A 351 6.55 0.78 -1.20
CA PHE A 351 6.26 -0.50 -0.54
C PHE A 351 6.33 -1.72 -1.47
N THR A 352 6.24 -1.55 -2.79
CA THR A 352 6.39 -2.64 -3.78
C THR A 352 7.84 -3.08 -3.93
N GLN A 353 8.79 -2.26 -3.49
CA GLN A 353 10.23 -2.54 -3.52
C GLN A 353 10.71 -3.30 -2.27
N VAL A 354 9.80 -3.63 -1.34
CA VAL A 354 10.10 -4.48 -0.19
C VAL A 354 10.25 -5.93 -0.66
N ARG A 355 11.38 -6.57 -0.30
CA ARG A 355 11.68 -7.97 -0.60
C ARG A 355 11.68 -8.84 0.63
N ALA A 356 11.06 -10.02 0.51
CA ALA A 356 10.96 -11.01 1.55
C ALA A 356 12.33 -11.59 1.95
N GLY A 357 12.61 -11.57 3.25
CA GLY A 357 13.69 -12.37 3.87
C GLY A 357 13.30 -13.83 4.13
N ALA A 358 14.24 -14.60 4.68
CA ALA A 358 14.05 -16.00 5.03
C ALA A 358 12.97 -16.17 6.12
N LEU A 359 12.87 -15.23 7.07
CA LEU A 359 11.81 -15.24 8.08
C LEU A 359 10.41 -15.11 7.45
N HIS A 360 10.26 -14.25 6.45
CA HIS A 360 9.01 -14.13 5.70
C HIS A 360 8.70 -15.48 5.03
N ARG A 361 9.64 -16.01 4.23
CA ARG A 361 9.44 -17.24 3.45
C ARG A 361 9.15 -18.48 4.32
N ALA A 362 9.71 -18.51 5.53
CA ALA A 362 9.56 -19.61 6.49
C ALA A 362 8.30 -19.51 7.35
N ASN A 363 7.51 -18.44 7.23
CA ASN A 363 6.33 -18.23 8.04
C ASN A 363 5.32 -19.40 7.89
N GLY A 364 4.82 -19.90 9.03
CA GLY A 364 3.98 -21.10 9.08
C GLY A 364 4.73 -22.44 9.01
N GLY A 365 6.07 -22.42 8.88
CA GLY A 365 6.92 -23.61 8.81
C GLY A 365 8.21 -23.47 9.60
N TYR A 366 9.34 -23.79 8.96
CA TYR A 366 10.64 -23.94 9.60
C TYR A 366 11.71 -23.11 8.89
N LEU A 367 12.56 -22.46 9.69
CA LEU A 367 13.79 -21.81 9.26
C LEU A 367 14.99 -22.56 9.87
N VAL A 368 15.87 -23.06 9.02
CA VAL A 368 17.14 -23.68 9.41
C VAL A 368 18.26 -22.72 9.05
N VAL A 369 19.12 -22.43 10.02
CA VAL A 369 20.23 -21.47 9.86
C VAL A 369 21.52 -22.09 10.35
N GLU A 370 22.61 -21.90 9.61
CA GLU A 370 23.95 -22.28 10.07
C GLU A 370 24.38 -21.37 11.23
N ALA A 371 24.42 -21.94 12.43
CA ALA A 371 24.62 -21.18 13.67
C ALA A 371 25.99 -20.47 13.72
N LYS A 372 27.03 -21.08 13.15
CA LYS A 372 28.36 -20.45 13.08
C LYS A 372 28.31 -19.16 12.27
N ASP A 373 27.64 -19.18 11.12
CA ASP A 373 27.57 -18.03 10.22
C ASP A 373 26.66 -16.93 10.78
N LEU A 374 25.55 -17.33 11.41
CA LEU A 374 24.67 -16.40 12.13
C LEU A 374 25.41 -15.68 13.28
N LEU A 375 26.14 -16.43 14.11
CA LEU A 375 26.89 -15.86 15.23
C LEU A 375 28.09 -15.02 14.77
N SER A 376 28.62 -15.29 13.58
CA SER A 376 29.66 -14.46 12.97
C SER A 376 29.13 -13.10 12.48
N ASN A 377 27.81 -12.97 12.31
CA ASN A 377 27.14 -11.72 11.95
C ASN A 377 26.29 -11.20 13.11
N ALA A 378 26.89 -10.37 13.96
CA ALA A 378 26.25 -9.84 15.17
C ALA A 378 24.92 -9.12 14.88
N LEU A 379 24.85 -8.38 13.76
CA LEU A 379 23.66 -7.65 13.35
C LEU A 379 22.52 -8.60 12.97
N SER A 380 22.81 -9.63 12.18
CA SER A 380 21.83 -10.69 11.87
C SER A 380 21.32 -11.39 13.12
N TYR A 381 22.21 -11.73 14.05
CA TYR A 381 21.86 -12.41 15.28
C TYR A 381 20.95 -11.56 16.17
N ASP A 382 21.26 -10.27 16.33
CA ASP A 382 20.43 -9.34 17.09
C ASP A 382 19.07 -9.10 16.44
N ALA A 383 19.03 -8.95 15.11
CA ALA A 383 17.80 -8.79 14.37
C ALA A 383 16.90 -10.03 14.48
N LEU A 384 17.46 -11.24 14.35
CA LEU A 384 16.71 -12.47 14.53
C LEU A 384 16.13 -12.59 15.94
N LYS A 385 16.93 -12.30 16.98
CA LYS A 385 16.44 -12.31 18.37
C LYS A 385 15.28 -11.33 18.57
N ARG A 386 15.39 -10.10 18.04
CA ARG A 386 14.32 -9.10 18.13
C ARG A 386 13.06 -9.59 17.43
N ALA A 387 13.20 -10.15 16.22
CA ALA A 387 12.07 -10.66 15.46
C ALA A 387 11.35 -11.81 16.19
N LEU A 388 12.11 -12.77 16.73
CA LEU A 388 11.54 -13.89 17.49
C LEU A 388 10.93 -13.47 18.83
N ARG A 389 11.47 -12.43 19.48
CA ARG A 389 10.95 -11.95 20.77
C ARG A 389 9.68 -11.11 20.62
N ASN A 390 9.62 -10.32 19.57
CA ASN A 390 8.52 -9.37 19.33
C ASN A 390 7.44 -9.95 18.40
N ASP A 391 7.68 -11.12 17.79
CA ASP A 391 6.85 -11.72 16.73
C ASP A 391 6.61 -10.76 15.55
N GLU A 392 7.63 -9.99 15.20
CA GLU A 392 7.56 -8.93 14.21
C GLU A 392 8.83 -8.90 13.37
N ILE A 393 8.69 -8.83 12.05
CA ILE A 393 9.83 -8.63 11.15
C ILE A 393 9.91 -7.13 10.84
N LYS A 394 10.97 -6.48 11.32
CA LYS A 394 11.24 -5.07 11.05
C LYS A 394 12.44 -4.92 10.13
N ILE A 395 12.18 -4.42 8.92
CA ILE A 395 13.25 -4.12 7.95
C ILE A 395 13.77 -2.71 8.25
N GLU A 396 14.94 -2.65 8.87
CA GLU A 396 15.70 -1.43 9.11
C GLU A 396 16.74 -1.24 7.99
N GLU A 397 16.83 -0.03 7.44
CA GLU A 397 17.96 0.36 6.59
C GLU A 397 19.18 0.62 7.46
N MET A 398 20.29 -0.01 7.09
CA MET A 398 21.56 0.18 7.78
C MET A 398 22.26 1.38 7.16
N ALA A 399 22.44 2.44 7.96
CA ALA A 399 23.14 3.66 7.58
C ALA A 399 24.65 3.45 7.47
#